data_AF-A0A381SM40-F1
#
_entry.id   AF-A0A381SM40-F1
#
_cell.length_a   1.000
_cell.length_b   1.000
_cell.length_c   1.000
_cell.angle_alpha   90.00
_cell.angle_beta   90.00
_cell.angle_gamma   90.00
#
_symmetry.space_group_name_H-M   'P 1'
#
loop_
_entity.id
_entity.type
_entity.pdbx_description
1 polymer ?
#
loop_
_entity_poly.entity_id
_entity_poly.type
_entity_poly.pdbx_seq_one_letter_code
_entity_poly.pdbx_strand_id
1 'polypeptide(L)'
;MSKTSPRFAFFVTPHGFGHASRAAAVAESLTRRLPPCQFEFFTTVPKHHIAASVENFHYQTLNCDVGMVQTDALRVDLPKTLQRLNSFLPFDPNTVQRLVDYLKRQCCIAVI
;
A
#
# COMPACT_ATOMS: atom_id res chain seq x y z
N MET A 1 12.76 9.59 -28.10
CA MET A 1 11.83 8.68 -27.39
C MET A 1 11.57 9.28 -26.02
N SER A 2 10.31 9.62 -25.69
CA SER A 2 9.97 10.15 -24.36
C SER A 2 10.24 9.06 -23.32
N LYS A 3 11.10 9.35 -22.34
CA LYS A 3 11.43 8.42 -21.26
C LYS A 3 10.20 8.32 -20.37
N THR A 4 9.64 7.12 -20.21
CA THR A 4 8.51 6.90 -19.31
C THR A 4 8.91 7.26 -17.88
N SER A 5 8.06 8.04 -17.21
CA SER A 5 8.22 8.37 -15.80
C SER A 5 8.34 7.11 -14.95
N PRO A 6 9.36 6.99 -14.08
CA PRO A 6 9.49 5.83 -13.20
C PRO A 6 8.25 5.72 -12.30
N ARG A 7 7.73 4.50 -12.16
CA ARG A 7 6.54 4.22 -11.35
C ARG A 7 6.83 3.25 -10.21
N PHE A 8 6.40 3.62 -9.01
CA PHE A 8 6.61 2.84 -7.79
C PHE A 8 5.27 2.41 -7.21
N ALA A 9 5.18 1.15 -6.78
CA ALA A 9 4.00 0.65 -6.09
C ALA A 9 4.27 0.49 -4.60
N PHE A 10 3.37 0.98 -3.75
CA PHE A 10 3.42 0.93 -2.30
C PHE A 10 2.27 0.07 -1.78
N PHE A 11 2.57 -1.03 -1.09
CA PHE A 11 1.59 -1.85 -0.39
C PHE A 11 1.70 -1.55 1.12
N VAL A 12 0.73 -0.82 1.65
CA VAL A 12 0.86 -0.21 2.99
C VAL A 12 -0.17 -0.78 3.96
N THR A 13 0.31 -1.37 5.04
CA THR A 13 -0.55 -1.97 6.08
C THR A 13 -1.31 -0.90 6.88
N PRO A 14 -2.59 -1.14 7.25
CA PRO A 14 -3.46 -0.10 7.82
C PRO A 14 -3.53 -0.05 9.36
N HIS A 15 -2.52 -0.53 10.09
CA HIS A 15 -2.56 -0.65 11.57
C HIS A 15 -2.19 0.66 12.30
N GLY A 16 -2.77 1.77 11.84
CA GLY A 16 -2.44 3.14 12.22
C GLY A 16 -1.81 3.92 11.07
N PHE A 17 -1.51 5.20 11.32
CA PHE A 17 -1.03 6.10 10.26
C PHE A 17 0.49 6.07 10.04
N GLY A 18 1.25 5.47 10.96
CA GLY A 18 2.72 5.52 10.92
C GLY A 18 3.34 4.87 9.68
N HIS A 19 2.80 3.73 9.21
CA HIS A 19 3.28 3.07 7.99
C HIS A 19 3.00 3.92 6.75
N ALA A 20 1.78 4.45 6.63
CA ALA A 20 1.40 5.32 5.54
C ALA A 20 2.17 6.64 5.53
N SER A 21 2.40 7.27 6.68
CA SER A 21 3.24 8.48 6.79
C SER A 21 4.67 8.22 6.32
N ARG A 22 5.27 7.08 6.71
CA ARG A 22 6.62 6.72 6.24
C ARG A 22 6.66 6.44 4.74
N ALA A 23 5.68 5.70 4.21
CA ALA A 23 5.59 5.44 2.78
C ALA A 23 5.42 6.74 1.98
N ALA A 24 4.56 7.64 2.44
CA ALA A 24 4.35 8.95 1.82
C ALA A 24 5.62 9.81 1.87
N ALA A 25 6.36 9.81 2.98
CA ALA A 25 7.64 10.52 3.09
C ALA A 25 8.73 9.95 2.15
N VAL A 26 8.72 8.63 1.90
CA VAL A 26 9.58 8.02 0.88
C VAL A 26 9.19 8.49 -0.51
N ALA A 27 7.91 8.45 -0.88
CA ALA A 27 7.41 8.91 -2.18
C ALA A 27 7.70 10.41 -2.42
N GLU A 28 7.46 11.25 -1.42
CA GLU A 28 7.81 12.67 -1.45
C GLU A 28 9.33 12.88 -1.67
N SER A 29 10.16 12.09 -0.97
CA SER A 29 11.62 12.14 -1.13
C SER A 29 12.09 11.67 -2.51
N LEU A 30 11.41 10.70 -3.13
CA LEU A 30 11.70 10.25 -4.50
C LEU A 30 11.42 11.37 -5.52
N THR A 31 10.29 12.08 -5.35
CA THR A 31 9.93 13.23 -6.20
C THR A 31 11.00 14.33 -6.20
N ARG A 32 11.71 14.52 -5.08
CA ARG A 32 12.81 15.50 -4.98
C ARG A 32 14.11 15.06 -5.65
N ARG A 33 14.32 13.76 -5.86
CA ARG A 33 15.63 13.18 -6.26
C ARG A 33 15.63 12.60 -7.67
N LEU A 34 14.46 12.29 -8.22
CA LEU A 34 14.30 11.63 -9.51
C LEU A 34 13.52 12.54 -10.47
N PRO A 35 13.60 12.28 -11.80
CA PRO A 35 12.66 12.84 -12.76
C PRO A 35 11.20 12.57 -12.35
N PRO A 36 10.21 13.27 -12.92
CA PRO A 36 8.80 13.12 -12.54
C PRO A 36 8.38 11.65 -12.37
N CYS A 37 8.03 11.28 -11.14
CA CYS A 37 7.66 9.92 -10.76
C CYS A 37 6.13 9.74 -10.76
N GLN A 38 5.70 8.50 -10.82
CA GLN A 38 4.30 8.10 -10.61
C GLN A 38 4.23 7.11 -9.44
N PHE A 39 3.14 7.17 -8.66
CA PHE A 39 3.00 6.36 -7.46
C PHE A 39 1.65 5.62 -7.45
N GLU A 40 1.70 4.34 -7.11
CA GLU A 40 0.53 3.47 -6.90
C GLU A 40 0.45 3.11 -5.42
N PHE A 41 -0.59 3.52 -4.70
CA PHE A 41 -0.80 3.14 -3.30
C PHE A 41 -1.91 2.11 -3.17
N PHE A 42 -1.59 0.97 -2.58
CA PHE A 42 -2.49 -0.12 -2.26
C PHE A 42 -2.63 -0.24 -0.74
N THR A 43 -3.75 0.23 -0.21
CA THR A 43 -3.99 0.25 1.25
C THR A 43 -5.47 0.48 1.55
N THR A 44 -5.87 0.31 2.80
CA THR A 44 -7.16 0.78 3.32
C THR A 44 -7.02 2.05 4.17
N VAL A 45 -5.81 2.58 4.35
CA VAL A 45 -5.59 3.89 5.01
C VAL A 45 -6.26 5.01 4.20
N PRO A 46 -7.02 5.91 4.82
CA PRO A 46 -7.70 6.99 4.12
C PRO A 46 -6.83 7.75 3.11
N LYS A 47 -7.32 7.89 1.86
CA LYS A 47 -6.61 8.56 0.77
C LYS A 47 -6.08 9.95 1.13
N HIS A 48 -6.84 10.72 1.92
CA HIS A 48 -6.43 12.07 2.34
C HIS A 48 -5.14 12.08 3.17
N HIS A 49 -4.85 10.99 3.89
CA HIS A 49 -3.61 10.86 4.67
C HIS A 49 -2.37 10.81 3.77
N ILE A 50 -2.47 10.12 2.62
CA ILE A 50 -1.39 10.07 1.62
C ILE A 50 -1.31 11.41 0.86
N ALA A 51 -2.47 11.97 0.51
CA ALA A 51 -2.56 13.25 -0.20
C ALA A 51 -1.99 14.44 0.58
N ALA A 52 -1.82 14.31 1.90
CA ALA A 52 -1.16 15.31 2.73
C ALA A 52 0.34 15.48 2.43
N SER A 53 0.98 14.52 1.76
CA SER A 53 2.42 14.59 1.41
C SER A 53 2.74 14.25 -0.04
N VAL A 54 1.81 13.63 -0.78
CA VAL A 54 2.03 13.22 -2.17
C VAL A 54 0.89 13.75 -3.03
N GLU A 55 1.19 14.63 -3.99
CA GLU A 55 0.17 15.28 -4.82
C GLU A 55 -0.38 14.33 -5.92
N ASN A 56 0.53 13.65 -6.65
CA ASN A 56 0.17 12.86 -7.82
C ASN A 56 0.37 11.37 -7.56
N PHE A 57 -0.73 10.67 -7.24
CA PHE A 57 -0.73 9.23 -7.02
C PHE A 57 -2.07 8.60 -7.40
N HIS A 58 -2.02 7.32 -7.76
CA HIS A 58 -3.20 6.46 -7.85
C HIS A 58 -3.40 5.74 -6.53
N TYR A 59 -4.66 5.59 -6.12
CA TYR A 59 -5.05 4.95 -4.88
C TYR A 59 -5.98 3.77 -5.18
N GLN A 60 -5.64 2.61 -4.66
CA GLN A 60 -6.46 1.41 -4.72
C GLN A 60 -6.70 0.88 -3.31
N THR A 61 -7.97 0.73 -2.96
CA THR A 61 -8.35 0.09 -1.71
C THR A 61 -7.95 -1.38 -1.76
N LEU A 62 -6.98 -1.76 -0.93
CA LEU A 62 -6.53 -3.15 -0.81
C LEU A 62 -6.17 -3.43 0.65
N ASN A 63 -6.73 -4.51 1.19
CA ASN A 63 -6.27 -5.02 2.48
C ASN A 63 -5.04 -5.90 2.26
N CYS A 64 -3.86 -5.40 2.61
CA CYS A 64 -2.59 -6.11 2.45
C CYS A 64 -2.10 -6.76 3.75
N ASP A 65 -2.79 -6.54 4.88
CA ASP A 65 -2.42 -7.09 6.19
C ASP A 65 -3.66 -7.32 7.04
N VAL A 66 -3.61 -8.37 7.86
CA VAL A 66 -4.63 -8.67 8.86
C VAL A 66 -4.44 -7.80 10.10
N GLY A 67 -3.18 -7.57 10.45
CA GLY A 67 -2.72 -6.99 11.70
C GLY A 67 -3.25 -7.73 12.91
N MET A 68 -3.38 -6.98 14.01
CA MET A 68 -3.91 -7.47 15.27
C MET A 68 -5.32 -6.93 15.48
N VAL A 69 -6.23 -7.80 15.90
CA VAL A 69 -7.54 -7.35 16.38
C VAL A 69 -7.36 -6.89 17.80
N GLN A 70 -7.59 -5.61 18.05
CA GLN A 70 -7.47 -5.00 19.36
C GLN A 70 -8.85 -4.67 19.92
N THR A 71 -9.04 -4.92 21.21
CA THR A 71 -10.25 -4.48 21.94
C THR A 71 -10.07 -3.08 22.50
N ASP A 72 -8.82 -2.70 22.78
CA ASP A 72 -8.41 -1.36 23.21
C ASP A 72 -6.94 -1.09 22.82
N ALA A 73 -6.39 0.06 23.18
CA ALA A 73 -5.03 0.47 22.81
C ALA A 73 -3.91 -0.49 23.30
N LEU A 74 -4.17 -1.31 24.32
CA LEU A 74 -3.18 -2.17 24.98
C LEU A 74 -3.53 -3.66 24.94
N ARG A 75 -4.76 -4.03 24.59
CA ARG A 75 -5.23 -5.42 24.60
C ARG A 75 -5.53 -5.96 23.19
N VAL A 76 -5.00 -7.14 22.92
CA VAL A 76 -5.19 -7.89 21.67
C VAL A 76 -6.17 -9.05 21.90
N ASP A 77 -7.09 -9.23 20.97
CA ASP A 77 -7.95 -10.40 20.84
C ASP A 77 -7.27 -11.41 19.90
N LEU A 78 -6.48 -12.31 20.50
CA LEU A 78 -5.75 -13.34 19.76
C LEU A 78 -6.68 -14.32 19.04
N PRO A 79 -7.76 -14.86 19.65
CA PRO A 79 -8.71 -15.73 18.95
C PRO A 79 -9.28 -15.08 17.68
N LYS A 80 -9.72 -13.82 17.76
CA LYS A 80 -10.28 -13.12 16.60
C LYS A 80 -9.23 -12.74 15.57
N THR A 81 -8.00 -12.47 16.00
CA THR A 81 -6.86 -12.30 15.09
C THR A 81 -6.59 -13.57 14.29
N LEU A 82 -6.56 -14.73 14.95
CA LEU A 82 -6.42 -16.03 14.27
C LEU A 82 -7.57 -16.30 13.30
N GLN A 83 -8.80 -15.97 13.68
CA GLN A 83 -9.95 -16.08 12.78
C GLN A 83 -9.74 -15.25 11.51
N ARG A 84 -9.36 -13.97 11.63
CA ARG A 84 -9.09 -13.11 10.47
C ARG A 84 -7.92 -13.62 9.63
N LEU A 85 -6.87 -14.13 10.27
CA LEU A 85 -5.72 -14.70 9.57
C LEU A 85 -6.13 -15.91 8.72
N ASN A 86 -6.93 -16.81 9.27
CA ASN A 86 -7.46 -17.97 8.55
C ASN A 86 -8.43 -17.60 7.41
N SER A 87 -9.11 -16.46 7.51
CA SER A 87 -9.95 -15.96 6.41
C SER A 87 -9.15 -15.20 5.35
N PHE A 88 -7.99 -14.67 5.71
CA PHE A 88 -7.13 -13.91 4.81
C PHE A 88 -6.14 -14.80 4.05
N LEU A 89 -5.68 -15.89 4.67
CA LEU A 89 -4.72 -16.83 4.10
C LEU A 89 -5.35 -18.22 3.85
N PRO A 90 -4.95 -18.89 2.76
CA PRO A 90 -4.00 -18.42 1.74
C PRO A 90 -4.58 -17.29 0.89
N PHE A 91 -3.72 -16.46 0.32
CA PHE A 91 -4.16 -15.39 -0.59
C PHE A 91 -4.95 -15.97 -1.76
N ASP A 92 -6.02 -15.29 -2.17
CA ASP A 92 -6.75 -15.62 -3.40
C ASP A 92 -5.83 -15.46 -4.62
N PRO A 93 -5.52 -16.54 -5.37
CA PRO A 93 -4.64 -16.47 -6.53
C PRO A 93 -5.13 -15.51 -7.61
N ASN A 94 -6.45 -15.36 -7.78
CA ASN A 94 -7.02 -14.46 -8.78
C ASN A 94 -6.73 -12.99 -8.43
N THR A 95 -6.87 -12.64 -7.14
CA THR A 95 -6.52 -11.32 -6.64
C THR A 95 -5.03 -11.03 -6.84
N VAL A 96 -4.15 -11.99 -6.53
CA VAL A 96 -2.70 -11.83 -6.74
C VAL A 96 -2.39 -11.64 -8.23
N GLN A 97 -2.95 -12.47 -9.11
CA GLN A 97 -2.71 -12.37 -10.55
C GLN A 97 -3.19 -11.03 -11.11
N ARG A 98 -4.38 -10.55 -10.68
CA ARG A 98 -4.90 -9.24 -11.06
C ARG A 98 -3.95 -8.10 -10.68
N LEU A 99 -3.33 -8.17 -9.49
CA LEU A 99 -2.35 -7.20 -9.04
C LEU A 99 -1.06 -7.28 -9.87
N VAL A 100 -0.56 -8.48 -10.14
CA VAL A 100 0.61 -8.68 -11.02
C VAL A 100 0.37 -8.06 -12.39
N ASP A 101 -0.76 -8.35 -13.01
CA ASP A 101 -1.09 -7.81 -14.33
C ASP A 101 -1.25 -6.29 -14.30
N TYR A 102 -1.81 -5.76 -13.22
CA TYR A 102 -1.90 -4.32 -13.01
C TYR A 102 -0.50 -3.67 -12.95
N LEU A 103 0.39 -4.19 -12.09
CA LEU A 103 1.74 -3.65 -11.92
C LEU A 103 2.54 -3.71 -13.23
N LYS A 104 2.40 -4.80 -14.00
CA LYS A 104 3.02 -4.95 -15.32
C LYS A 104 2.48 -3.92 -16.32
N ARG A 105 1.16 -3.73 -16.40
CA ARG A 105 0.54 -2.74 -17.30
C ARG A 105 0.97 -1.31 -16.99
N GLN A 106 1.16 -1.00 -15.71
CA GLN A 106 1.65 0.32 -15.30
C GLN A 106 3.18 0.48 -15.41
N CYS A 107 3.88 -0.58 -15.81
CA CYS A 107 5.35 -0.63 -15.89
C CYS A 107 6.01 -0.21 -14.56
N CYS A 108 5.47 -0.66 -13.43
CA CYS A 108 6.07 -0.39 -12.12
C CYS A 108 7.49 -0.98 -12.06
N ILE A 109 8.45 -0.15 -11.69
CA ILE A 109 9.88 -0.53 -11.66
C ILE A 109 10.32 -1.05 -10.29
N ALA A 110 9.51 -0.82 -9.26
CA ALA A 110 9.75 -1.29 -7.90
C ALA A 110 8.42 -1.45 -7.13
N VAL A 111 8.42 -2.38 -6.18
CA VAL A 111 7.35 -2.63 -5.21
C VAL A 111 7.94 -2.40 -3.82
N ILE A 112 7.24 -1.60 -3.00
CA ILE A 112 7.64 -1.12 -1.68
C ILE A 112 6.56 -1.50 -0.68
#